data_AF-A0A2K0TCM8-F1
#
_entry.id   AF-A0A2K0TCM8-F1
#
_cell.length_a   1.000
_cell.length_b   1.000
_cell.length_c   1.000
_cell.angle_alpha   90.00
_cell.angle_beta   90.00
_cell.angle_gamma   90.00
#
_symmetry.space_group_name_H-M   'P 1'
#
loop_
_entity.id
_entity.type
_entity.pdbx_description
1 polymer ?
#
loop_
_entity_poly.entity_id
_entity_poly.type
_entity_poly.pdbx_seq_one_letter_code
_entity_poly.pdbx_strand_id
1 'polypeptide(L)'
;MPKPQINQFWIWTLSSVAVMVLLIITLPVLQSLLTGLPTNFSKPLGGEDTQRTIYNPSDDVLRGSSASKGNSNFLFEFLERPDIESLDSTVDGAWNQAMNTPLGGFLLVRHNETYSQGWGVSMFHSIHCLGILRSTMQNYFGLAPENGGHAAHAHGQRDGATLHVDERKHVEHCLGYIGRALLCNGDDTLEPPFTKYDAAGNILLSGVNGQGHQHSCRDSTLAWKTVLEAEENPVESFDWSPGATIRSVFGRR
;
A
#
# COMPACT_ATOMS: atom_id res chain seq x y z
N MET A 1 -42.13 16.17 -64.12
CA MET A 1 -42.74 15.96 -62.79
C MET A 1 -41.67 16.25 -61.74
N PRO A 2 -41.83 17.26 -60.86
CA PRO A 2 -40.85 17.52 -59.81
C PRO A 2 -40.96 16.45 -58.71
N LYS A 3 -39.82 15.92 -58.25
CA LYS A 3 -39.77 14.97 -57.13
C LYS A 3 -40.24 15.66 -55.85
N PRO A 4 -41.05 15.01 -55.00
CA PRO A 4 -41.43 15.57 -53.71
C PRO A 4 -40.17 15.73 -52.84
N GLN A 5 -39.98 16.93 -52.28
CA GLN A 5 -38.95 17.15 -51.27
C GLN A 5 -39.37 16.45 -49.98
N ILE A 6 -38.72 15.32 -49.70
CA ILE A 6 -38.84 14.64 -48.41
C ILE A 6 -38.18 15.52 -47.35
N ASN A 7 -38.95 15.86 -46.32
CA ASN A 7 -38.49 16.68 -45.21
C ASN A 7 -37.39 15.94 -44.43
N GLN A 8 -36.19 16.49 -44.45
CA GLN A 8 -35.00 15.98 -43.77
C GLN A 8 -35.27 15.67 -42.29
N PHE A 9 -36.11 16.44 -41.61
CA PHE A 9 -36.47 16.19 -40.22
C PHE A 9 -37.00 14.76 -39.97
N TRP A 10 -37.80 14.23 -40.89
CA TRP A 10 -38.34 12.87 -40.76
C TRP A 10 -37.30 11.77 -41.00
N ILE A 11 -36.30 12.05 -41.85
CA ILE A 11 -35.19 11.12 -42.10
C ILE A 11 -34.35 10.96 -40.83
N TRP A 12 -34.02 12.07 -40.17
CA TRP A 12 -33.17 12.06 -38.98
C TRP A 12 -33.88 11.43 -37.77
N THR A 13 -35.17 11.72 -37.59
CA THR A 13 -35.96 11.13 -36.50
C THR A 13 -36.16 9.63 -36.68
N LEU A 14 -36.50 9.16 -37.88
CA LEU A 14 -36.64 7.72 -38.15
C LEU A 14 -35.31 6.97 -38.05
N SER A 15 -34.20 7.58 -38.48
CA SER A 15 -32.86 7.00 -38.35
C SER A 15 -32.45 6.83 -36.88
N SER A 16 -32.66 7.86 -36.05
CA SER A 16 -32.31 7.82 -34.63
C SER A 16 -33.15 6.78 -33.86
N VAL A 17 -34.45 6.68 -34.17
CA VAL A 17 -35.32 5.66 -33.55
C VAL A 17 -34.88 4.26 -33.95
N ALA A 18 -34.50 4.04 -35.21
CA ALA A 18 -34.00 2.73 -35.68
C ALA A 18 -32.71 2.32 -34.97
N VAL A 19 -31.76 3.24 -34.76
CA VAL A 19 -30.50 2.97 -34.04
C VAL A 19 -30.77 2.64 -32.57
N MET A 20 -31.66 3.40 -31.92
CA MET A 20 -32.02 3.15 -30.51
C MET A 20 -32.68 1.79 -30.33
N VAL A 21 -33.59 1.40 -31.23
CA VAL A 21 -34.22 0.07 -31.20
C VAL A 21 -33.19 -1.04 -31.43
N LEU A 22 -32.23 -0.85 -32.33
CA LEU A 22 -31.15 -1.81 -32.57
C LEU A 22 -30.26 -2.01 -31.34
N LEU A 23 -29.93 -0.93 -30.63
CA LEU A 23 -29.14 -1.00 -29.39
C LEU A 23 -29.91 -1.71 -28.27
N ILE A 24 -31.20 -1.39 -28.09
CA ILE A 24 -32.05 -2.04 -27.07
C ILE A 24 -32.17 -3.55 -27.30
N ILE A 25 -32.18 -3.99 -28.57
CA ILE A 25 -32.28 -5.43 -28.91
C ILE A 25 -30.92 -6.13 -28.77
N THR A 26 -29.82 -5.48 -29.13
CA THR A 26 -28.49 -6.14 -29.18
C THR A 26 -27.78 -6.19 -27.83
N LEU A 27 -27.95 -5.18 -26.97
CA LEU A 27 -27.34 -5.12 -25.63
C LEU A 27 -27.69 -6.32 -24.71
N PRO A 28 -28.96 -6.73 -24.55
CA PRO A 28 -29.30 -7.87 -23.68
C PRO A 28 -28.83 -9.22 -24.24
N VAL A 29 -28.72 -9.35 -25.57
CA VAL A 29 -28.19 -10.55 -26.23
C VAL A 29 -26.69 -10.68 -25.97
N LEU A 30 -25.93 -9.58 -26.06
CA LEU A 30 -24.50 -9.56 -25.74
C LEU A 30 -24.23 -9.90 -24.26
N GLN A 31 -25.08 -9.40 -23.36
CA GLN A 31 -24.96 -9.65 -21.93
C GLN A 31 -25.28 -11.11 -21.55
N SER A 32 -26.16 -11.77 -22.32
CA SER A 32 -26.46 -13.20 -22.16
C SER A 32 -25.36 -14.13 -22.71
N LEU A 33 -24.61 -13.66 -23.73
CA LEU A 33 -23.44 -14.38 -24.26
C LEU A 33 -22.23 -14.32 -23.32
N LEU A 34 -22.05 -13.21 -22.60
CA LEU A 34 -20.95 -13.03 -21.64
C LEU A 34 -21.14 -13.83 -20.34
N THR A 35 -22.39 -14.11 -19.93
CA THR A 35 -22.70 -14.87 -18.71
C THR A 35 -22.82 -16.38 -18.93
N GLY A 36 -22.79 -16.84 -20.18
CA GLY A 36 -22.96 -18.24 -20.58
C GLY A 36 -21.68 -19.08 -20.68
N LEU A 37 -20.49 -18.55 -20.36
CA LEU A 37 -19.25 -19.34 -20.41
C LEU A 37 -19.15 -20.28 -19.19
N PRO A 38 -19.08 -21.62 -19.37
CA PRO A 38 -18.89 -22.55 -18.27
C PRO A 38 -17.43 -22.53 -17.82
N THR A 39 -17.16 -22.04 -16.61
CA THR A 39 -15.85 -22.17 -15.94
C THR A 39 -15.73 -23.55 -15.28
N ASN A 40 -15.54 -24.58 -16.09
CA ASN A 40 -15.00 -25.86 -15.59
C ASN A 40 -13.47 -25.75 -15.56
N PHE A 41 -12.92 -25.35 -14.42
CA PHE A 41 -11.52 -25.60 -14.09
C PHE A 41 -11.42 -26.50 -12.87
N SER A 42 -10.65 -27.56 -13.10
CA SER A 42 -10.37 -28.73 -12.30
C SER A 42 -10.00 -28.44 -10.85
N LYS A 43 -10.59 -29.24 -9.95
CA LYS A 43 -10.21 -29.41 -8.54
C LYS A 43 -8.84 -30.11 -8.45
N PRO A 44 -7.83 -29.58 -7.72
CA PRO A 44 -6.69 -30.39 -7.32
C PRO A 44 -7.03 -31.18 -6.06
N LEU A 45 -6.56 -32.43 -6.06
CA LEU A 45 -6.57 -33.38 -4.96
C LEU A 45 -5.74 -32.85 -3.78
N GLY A 46 -6.09 -33.32 -2.58
CA GLY A 46 -5.59 -32.83 -1.30
C GLY A 46 -4.08 -32.95 -1.07
N GLY A 47 -3.59 -32.00 -0.27
CA GLY A 47 -2.32 -31.96 0.43
C GLY A 47 -2.51 -31.02 1.62
N GLU A 48 -1.91 -31.38 2.76
CA GLU A 48 -2.14 -30.82 4.10
C GLU A 48 -2.33 -29.29 4.16
N ASP A 49 -3.37 -28.89 4.86
CA ASP A 49 -3.72 -27.51 5.20
C ASP A 49 -2.68 -26.95 6.20
N THR A 50 -1.52 -26.54 5.70
CA THR A 50 -0.65 -25.61 6.43
C THR A 50 -1.36 -24.25 6.41
N GLN A 51 -2.07 -23.99 7.49
CA GLN A 51 -2.63 -22.72 7.89
C GLN A 51 -1.78 -21.53 7.38
N ARG A 52 -2.18 -20.99 6.22
CA ARG A 52 -1.64 -19.76 5.65
C ARG A 52 -2.19 -18.62 6.51
N THR A 53 -1.53 -18.36 7.63
CA THR A 53 -1.90 -17.28 8.55
C THR A 53 -1.78 -15.96 7.80
N ILE A 54 -2.93 -15.37 7.49
CA ILE A 54 -3.07 -13.94 7.23
C ILE A 54 -2.56 -13.26 8.49
N TYR A 55 -1.36 -12.69 8.47
CA TYR A 55 -0.87 -11.94 9.62
C TYR A 55 -1.67 -10.63 9.73
N ASN A 56 -2.55 -10.55 10.70
CA ASN A 56 -3.10 -9.31 11.22
C ASN A 56 -2.37 -9.00 12.54
N PRO A 57 -1.77 -7.81 12.71
CA PRO A 57 -1.12 -7.41 13.96
C PRO A 57 -2.03 -7.47 15.20
N SER A 58 -3.35 -7.60 14.99
CA SER A 58 -4.36 -7.75 16.05
C SER A 58 -4.68 -9.22 16.41
N ASP A 59 -4.10 -10.20 15.72
CA ASP A 59 -4.39 -11.60 15.98
C ASP A 59 -3.72 -12.06 17.29
N ASP A 60 -4.51 -12.70 18.16
CA ASP A 60 -4.19 -13.17 19.52
C ASP A 60 -2.96 -14.10 19.67
N VAL A 61 -2.23 -14.38 18.58
CA VAL A 61 -1.10 -15.32 18.53
C VAL A 61 0.09 -14.86 19.37
N LEU A 62 0.20 -13.57 19.69
CA LEU A 62 1.26 -13.04 20.56
C LEU A 62 1.05 -13.33 22.06
N ARG A 63 -0.12 -13.81 22.48
CA ARG A 63 -0.42 -14.05 23.91
C ARG A 63 -0.08 -15.45 24.42
N GLY A 64 0.23 -16.39 23.52
CA GLY A 64 0.38 -17.82 23.85
C GLY A 64 1.81 -18.36 23.86
N SER A 65 2.77 -17.65 23.28
CA SER A 65 4.13 -18.18 23.14
C SER A 65 5.04 -17.59 24.21
N SER A 66 5.37 -18.38 25.24
CA SER A 66 6.58 -18.12 26.04
C SER A 66 7.73 -17.90 25.06
N ALA A 67 8.16 -16.65 24.92
CA ALA A 67 9.25 -16.27 24.05
C ALA A 67 10.52 -16.99 24.51
N SER A 68 10.81 -18.11 23.86
CA SER A 68 12.12 -18.71 23.95
C SER A 68 13.09 -17.68 23.39
N LYS A 69 14.10 -17.31 24.18
CA LYS A 69 15.28 -16.57 23.72
C LYS A 69 15.94 -17.38 22.60
N GLY A 70 15.54 -17.15 21.36
CA GLY A 70 16.00 -17.94 20.22
C GLY A 70 15.36 -17.48 18.92
N ASN A 71 16.02 -16.54 18.25
CA ASN A 71 15.89 -16.20 16.82
C ASN A 71 14.46 -16.00 16.27
N SER A 72 13.91 -14.79 16.42
CA SER A 72 12.58 -14.40 15.92
C SER A 72 12.56 -14.06 14.42
N ASN A 73 13.32 -14.78 13.59
CA ASN A 73 13.16 -14.65 12.14
C ASN A 73 11.94 -15.50 11.73
N PHE A 74 10.78 -14.86 11.58
CA PHE A 74 9.61 -15.50 11.00
C PHE A 74 9.52 -15.17 9.52
N LEU A 75 9.05 -16.13 8.71
CA LEU A 75 8.77 -15.89 7.30
C LEU A 75 7.46 -15.13 7.19
N PHE A 76 7.49 -14.02 6.47
CA PHE A 76 6.31 -13.20 6.19
C PHE A 76 6.09 -13.15 4.68
N GLU A 77 5.01 -13.78 4.21
CA GLU A 77 4.63 -13.80 2.80
C GLU A 77 3.87 -12.50 2.46
N PHE A 78 4.31 -11.79 1.41
CA PHE A 78 3.59 -10.61 0.93
C PHE A 78 2.45 -11.07 0.02
N LEU A 79 1.22 -10.90 0.51
CA LEU A 79 0.00 -11.14 -0.25
C LEU A 79 -0.59 -9.80 -0.72
N GLU A 80 -1.41 -9.85 -1.77
CA GLU A 80 -2.22 -8.71 -2.20
C GLU A 80 -3.13 -8.24 -1.06
N ARG A 81 -3.13 -6.93 -0.81
CA ARG A 81 -3.78 -6.33 0.37
C ARG A 81 -4.36 -4.97 -0.02
N PRO A 82 -5.60 -4.95 -0.52
CA PRO A 82 -6.26 -3.71 -0.96
C PRO A 82 -6.36 -2.64 0.14
N ASP A 83 -6.43 -3.06 1.40
CA ASP A 83 -6.50 -2.21 2.58
C ASP A 83 -5.21 -1.39 2.84
N ILE A 84 -4.06 -1.81 2.28
CA ILE A 84 -2.80 -1.06 2.38
C ILE A 84 -2.25 -0.59 1.03
N GLU A 85 -2.71 -1.17 -0.07
CA GLU A 85 -2.30 -0.84 -1.43
C GLU A 85 -3.13 0.28 -2.06
N SER A 86 -4.44 0.32 -1.81
CA SER A 86 -5.34 1.24 -2.49
C SER A 86 -5.11 2.71 -2.07
N LEU A 87 -5.14 3.60 -3.05
CA LEU A 87 -5.16 5.05 -2.86
C LEU A 87 -6.57 5.61 -2.66
N ASP A 88 -7.62 4.78 -2.73
CA ASP A 88 -8.97 5.24 -2.47
C ASP A 88 -9.11 5.79 -1.04
N SER A 89 -9.63 7.01 -0.88
CA SER A 89 -9.81 7.61 0.44
C SER A 89 -10.84 6.89 1.31
N THR A 90 -11.74 6.09 0.70
CA THR A 90 -12.69 5.24 1.43
C THR A 90 -12.01 4.16 2.26
N VAL A 91 -10.77 3.77 1.92
CA VAL A 91 -10.01 2.76 2.68
C VAL A 91 -9.02 3.36 3.68
N ASP A 92 -8.98 4.69 3.84
CA ASP A 92 -8.02 5.35 4.75
C ASP A 92 -8.14 4.84 6.20
N GLY A 93 -9.36 4.51 6.64
CA GLY A 93 -9.58 3.89 7.95
C GLY A 93 -8.93 2.51 8.08
N ALA A 94 -9.09 1.66 7.05
CA ALA A 94 -8.49 0.34 7.00
C ALA A 94 -6.95 0.41 6.91
N TRP A 95 -6.43 1.35 6.12
CA TRP A 95 -4.98 1.62 6.05
C TRP A 95 -4.42 1.98 7.43
N ASN A 96 -5.07 2.90 8.14
CA ASN A 96 -4.63 3.31 9.48
C ASN A 96 -4.67 2.15 10.47
N GLN A 97 -5.72 1.32 10.41
CA GLN A 97 -5.85 0.16 11.29
C GLN A 97 -4.81 -0.92 10.99
N ALA A 98 -4.49 -1.15 9.71
CA ALA A 98 -3.53 -2.17 9.30
C ALA A 98 -2.07 -1.75 9.57
N MET A 99 -1.78 -0.45 9.47
CA MET A 99 -0.41 0.06 9.47
C MET A 99 0.01 0.72 10.80
N ASN A 100 -0.94 1.18 11.61
CA ASN A 100 -0.64 1.96 12.82
C ASN A 100 -1.42 1.45 14.04
N THR A 101 -1.03 1.94 15.22
CA THR A 101 -1.84 1.82 16.44
C THR A 101 -2.82 3.00 16.54
N PRO A 102 -3.88 2.91 17.38
CA PRO A 102 -4.84 4.01 17.56
C PRO A 102 -4.22 5.35 17.98
N LEU A 103 -3.02 5.32 18.57
CA LEU A 103 -2.26 6.50 18.98
C LEU A 103 -1.10 6.81 18.03
N GLY A 104 -1.14 6.34 16.78
CA GLY A 104 -0.16 6.66 15.75
C GLY A 104 1.21 5.98 15.93
N GLY A 105 1.29 4.92 16.73
CA GLY A 105 2.52 4.15 16.90
C GLY A 105 3.56 4.74 17.86
N PHE A 106 3.19 5.74 18.66
CA PHE A 106 4.07 6.27 19.71
C PHE A 106 4.15 5.35 20.92
N LEU A 107 5.35 5.23 21.50
CA LEU A 107 5.57 4.71 22.84
C LEU A 107 5.35 5.84 23.86
N LEU A 108 4.32 5.72 24.70
CA LEU A 108 4.06 6.72 25.73
C LEU A 108 4.94 6.49 26.96
N VAL A 109 5.85 7.42 27.22
CA VAL A 109 6.78 7.38 28.35
C VAL A 109 6.38 8.43 29.38
N ARG A 110 6.12 8.03 30.63
CA ARG A 110 5.76 8.97 31.70
C ARG A 110 6.92 9.94 31.97
N HIS A 111 6.66 11.23 31.81
CA HIS A 111 7.64 12.29 32.08
C HIS A 111 7.46 12.85 33.50
N ASN A 112 6.21 13.07 33.93
CA ASN A 112 5.86 13.45 35.29
C ASN A 112 4.45 12.94 35.67
N GLU A 113 3.90 13.35 36.81
CA GLU A 113 2.59 12.89 37.30
C GLU A 113 1.41 13.23 36.37
N THR A 114 1.52 14.29 35.57
CA THR A 114 0.44 14.81 34.72
C THR A 114 0.72 14.69 33.22
N TYR A 115 1.94 14.36 32.82
CA TYR A 115 2.38 14.35 31.43
C TYR A 115 3.15 13.08 31.06
N SER A 116 2.73 12.48 29.95
CA SER A 116 3.47 11.41 29.27
C SER A 116 3.91 11.92 27.90
N GLN A 117 5.15 11.62 27.56
CA GLN A 117 5.78 12.04 26.32
C GLN A 117 5.74 10.91 25.30
N GLY A 118 5.37 11.22 24.06
CA GLY A 118 5.42 10.27 22.96
C GLY A 118 6.83 10.10 22.43
N TRP A 119 7.37 8.89 22.52
CA TRP A 119 8.61 8.45 21.88
C TRP A 119 8.29 7.75 20.58
N GLY A 120 9.09 7.99 19.56
CA GLY A 120 8.96 7.28 18.29
C GLY A 120 9.47 5.86 18.40
N VAL A 121 8.88 4.98 17.61
CA VAL A 121 9.46 3.70 17.23
C VAL A 121 9.69 3.77 15.72
N SER A 122 10.91 3.51 15.26
CA SER A 122 11.33 3.81 13.89
C SER A 122 10.47 3.16 12.80
N MET A 123 9.97 1.94 13.03
CA MET A 123 9.01 1.29 12.15
C MET A 123 7.74 2.14 11.99
N PHE A 124 7.12 2.58 13.09
CA PHE A 124 5.90 3.41 13.03
C PHE A 124 6.18 4.81 12.50
N HIS A 125 7.34 5.39 12.80
CA HIS A 125 7.73 6.68 12.22
C HIS A 125 7.90 6.57 10.69
N SER A 126 8.51 5.50 10.20
CA SER A 126 8.63 5.22 8.75
C SER A 126 7.25 5.04 8.09
N ILE A 127 6.34 4.33 8.77
CA ILE A 127 4.95 4.14 8.31
C ILE A 127 4.17 5.47 8.30
N HIS A 128 4.38 6.33 9.29
CA HIS A 128 3.79 7.67 9.32
C HIS A 128 4.23 8.50 8.10
N CYS A 129 5.54 8.49 7.78
CA CYS A 129 6.05 9.15 6.59
C CYS A 129 5.47 8.55 5.29
N LEU A 130 5.31 7.23 5.23
CA LEU A 130 4.65 6.56 4.10
C LEU A 130 3.18 7.00 3.97
N GLY A 131 2.47 7.20 5.08
CA GLY A 131 1.12 7.76 5.11
C GLY A 131 1.05 9.16 4.49
N ILE A 132 2.03 10.03 4.79
CA ILE A 132 2.13 11.36 4.17
C ILE A 132 2.31 11.24 2.66
N LEU A 133 3.23 10.38 2.20
CA LEU A 133 3.44 10.14 0.76
C LEU A 133 2.17 9.61 0.09
N ARG A 134 1.47 8.66 0.73
CA ARG A 134 0.19 8.14 0.27
C ARG A 134 -0.81 9.28 0.08
N SER A 135 -0.99 10.14 1.08
CA SER A 135 -1.88 11.30 0.97
C SER A 135 -1.46 12.29 -0.13
N THR A 136 -0.16 12.52 -0.34
CA THR A 136 0.31 13.32 -1.47
C THR A 136 -0.09 12.70 -2.81
N MET A 137 0.01 11.38 -2.96
CA MET A 137 -0.42 10.69 -4.17
C MET A 137 -1.94 10.72 -4.35
N GLN A 138 -2.71 10.59 -3.28
CA GLN A 138 -4.16 10.77 -3.33
C GLN A 138 -4.54 12.16 -3.87
N ASN A 139 -3.87 13.22 -3.40
CA ASN A 139 -4.07 14.56 -3.92
C ASN A 139 -3.69 14.65 -5.40
N TYR A 140 -2.53 14.09 -5.79
CA TYR A 140 -2.06 14.09 -7.17
C TYR A 140 -3.06 13.42 -8.14
N PHE A 141 -3.67 12.30 -7.73
CA PHE A 141 -4.66 11.59 -8.54
C PHE A 141 -6.10 12.10 -8.36
N GLY A 142 -6.34 13.16 -7.57
CA GLY A 142 -7.68 13.69 -7.31
C GLY A 142 -8.58 12.76 -6.49
N LEU A 143 -7.98 11.92 -5.64
CA LEU A 143 -8.65 10.95 -4.76
C LEU A 143 -8.72 11.42 -3.30
N ALA A 144 -8.11 12.58 -3.00
CA ALA A 144 -8.09 13.12 -1.66
C ALA A 144 -9.51 13.50 -1.18
N PRO A 145 -9.85 13.24 0.09
CA PRO A 145 -11.12 13.66 0.64
C PRO A 145 -11.16 15.19 0.72
N GLU A 146 -12.27 15.81 0.31
CA GLU A 146 -12.39 17.28 0.20
C GLU A 146 -12.19 18.05 1.52
N ASN A 147 -12.07 17.36 2.66
CA ASN A 147 -11.98 17.93 3.99
C ASN A 147 -10.75 17.47 4.82
N GLY A 148 -9.71 16.92 4.18
CA GLY A 148 -8.51 16.41 4.88
C GLY A 148 -7.59 17.53 5.42
N GLY A 149 -7.52 17.69 6.74
CA GLY A 149 -6.83 18.77 7.47
C GLY A 149 -5.28 18.80 7.44
N HIS A 150 -4.64 18.52 6.30
CA HIS A 150 -3.27 18.92 6.05
C HIS A 150 -3.30 19.80 4.81
N ALA A 151 -2.92 21.08 4.96
CA ALA A 151 -3.07 22.11 3.95
C ALA A 151 -2.72 21.57 2.55
N ALA A 152 -3.75 21.44 1.72
CA ALA A 152 -3.62 21.08 0.33
C ALA A 152 -2.71 22.10 -0.35
N HIS A 153 -1.45 21.74 -0.56
CA HIS A 153 -0.63 22.43 -1.54
C HIS A 153 -1.10 21.93 -2.90
N ALA A 154 -2.11 22.61 -3.45
CA ALA A 154 -2.66 22.34 -4.76
C ALA A 154 -1.56 22.49 -5.81
N HIS A 155 -1.04 21.36 -6.31
CA HIS A 155 -0.43 21.34 -7.63
C HIS A 155 -1.58 21.52 -8.62
N GLY A 156 -1.55 22.63 -9.36
CA GLY A 156 -2.67 23.12 -10.15
C GLY A 156 -3.41 22.05 -10.94
N GLN A 157 -4.74 22.20 -11.02
CA GLN A 157 -5.65 21.44 -11.87
C GLN A 157 -4.97 21.03 -13.18
N ARG A 158 -4.57 19.76 -13.27
CA ARG A 158 -4.32 19.11 -14.55
C ARG A 158 -5.57 18.33 -14.88
N ASP A 159 -6.11 18.58 -16.06
CA ASP A 159 -7.32 17.98 -16.57
C ASP A 159 -7.29 16.45 -16.39
N GLY A 160 -8.10 15.95 -15.43
CA GLY A 160 -8.17 14.55 -15.02
C GLY A 160 -8.81 13.60 -16.05
N ALA A 161 -8.56 13.81 -17.34
CA ALA A 161 -9.32 13.17 -18.41
C ALA A 161 -8.48 12.34 -19.41
N THR A 162 -7.25 11.94 -19.07
CA THR A 162 -6.52 10.86 -19.77
C THR A 162 -5.79 9.93 -18.81
N LEU A 163 -6.56 9.36 -17.87
CA LEU A 163 -6.41 8.04 -17.24
C LEU A 163 -5.02 7.35 -17.32
N HIS A 164 -4.11 7.71 -16.42
CA HIS A 164 -2.92 6.92 -16.10
C HIS A 164 -3.27 5.75 -15.15
N VAL A 165 -4.23 4.89 -15.53
CA VAL A 165 -4.66 3.76 -14.67
C VAL A 165 -3.48 2.86 -14.30
N ASP A 166 -2.58 2.64 -15.26
CA ASP A 166 -1.40 1.82 -15.06
C ASP A 166 -0.41 2.47 -14.08
N GLU A 167 -0.23 3.79 -14.14
CA GLU A 167 0.62 4.53 -13.21
C GLU A 167 0.03 4.52 -11.79
N ARG A 168 -1.29 4.76 -11.65
CA ARG A 168 -1.96 4.69 -10.34
C ARG A 168 -1.80 3.31 -9.72
N LYS A 169 -2.11 2.24 -10.47
CA LYS A 169 -1.97 0.87 -9.98
C LYS A 169 -0.53 0.54 -9.61
N HIS A 170 0.44 1.07 -10.37
CA HIS A 170 1.85 0.92 -10.05
C HIS A 170 2.22 1.63 -8.74
N VAL A 171 1.74 2.86 -8.54
CA VAL A 171 1.94 3.61 -7.27
C VAL A 171 1.28 2.90 -6.09
N GLU A 172 0.04 2.42 -6.25
CA GLU A 172 -0.68 1.63 -5.24
C GLU A 172 0.13 0.39 -4.82
N HIS A 173 0.60 -0.38 -5.79
CA HIS A 173 1.45 -1.55 -5.55
C HIS A 173 2.77 -1.18 -4.87
N CYS A 174 3.46 -0.12 -5.34
CA CYS A 174 4.73 0.32 -4.79
C CYS A 174 4.61 0.80 -3.33
N LEU A 175 3.59 1.60 -3.02
CA LEU A 175 3.36 2.07 -1.65
C LEU A 175 2.98 0.91 -0.72
N GLY A 176 2.12 0.00 -1.17
CA GLY A 176 1.79 -1.21 -0.41
C GLY A 176 3.00 -2.11 -0.18
N TYR A 177 3.88 -2.25 -1.18
CA TYR A 177 5.13 -3.00 -1.05
C TYR A 177 6.08 -2.37 -0.02
N ILE A 178 6.26 -1.04 -0.06
CA ILE A 178 7.07 -0.32 0.95
C ILE A 178 6.47 -0.52 2.35
N GLY A 179 5.15 -0.38 2.50
CA GLY A 179 4.46 -0.60 3.77
C GLY A 179 4.74 -1.98 4.36
N ARG A 180 4.60 -3.03 3.55
CA ARG A 180 4.93 -4.40 3.97
C ARG A 180 6.42 -4.58 4.29
N ALA A 181 7.32 -3.95 3.52
CA ALA A 181 8.76 -4.01 3.78
C ALA A 181 9.13 -3.36 5.12
N LEU A 182 8.48 -2.25 5.48
CA LEU A 182 8.66 -1.60 6.78
C LEU A 182 8.20 -2.50 7.92
N LEU A 183 7.03 -3.14 7.79
CA LEU A 183 6.53 -4.10 8.80
C LEU A 183 7.42 -5.35 8.92
N CYS A 184 7.94 -5.85 7.81
CA CYS A 184 8.79 -7.05 7.77
C CYS A 184 10.18 -6.82 8.36
N ASN A 185 10.77 -5.63 8.15
CA ASN A 185 12.07 -5.30 8.74
C ASN A 185 11.94 -4.80 10.18
N GLY A 186 10.80 -4.22 10.56
CA GLY A 186 10.40 -3.98 11.94
C GLY A 186 11.44 -3.24 12.78
N ASP A 187 11.98 -2.12 12.27
CA ASP A 187 12.97 -1.33 13.00
C ASP A 187 12.40 -0.83 14.33
N ASP A 188 12.81 -1.46 15.42
CA ASP A 188 12.32 -1.22 16.78
C ASP A 188 13.14 -0.17 17.54
N THR A 189 14.01 0.56 16.83
CA THR A 189 14.80 1.66 17.40
C THR A 189 13.88 2.68 18.07
N LEU A 190 14.21 3.00 19.33
CA LEU A 190 13.51 4.02 20.10
C LEU A 190 14.06 5.39 19.73
N GLU A 191 13.17 6.30 19.37
CA GLU A 191 13.48 7.68 18.98
C GLU A 191 12.93 8.66 20.03
N PRO A 192 13.72 9.00 21.05
CA PRO A 192 13.37 10.06 21.99
C PRO A 192 12.98 11.35 21.27
N PRO A 193 11.96 12.06 21.76
CA PRO A 193 11.51 13.29 21.16
C PRO A 193 12.50 14.43 21.45
N PHE A 194 12.68 15.31 20.46
CA PHE A 194 13.27 16.61 20.72
C PHE A 194 12.23 17.50 21.43
N THR A 195 12.68 18.24 22.45
CA THR A 195 11.81 19.09 23.26
C THR A 195 12.31 20.53 23.22
N LYS A 196 11.40 21.48 22.98
CA LYS A 196 11.66 22.91 23.14
C LYS A 196 10.94 23.42 24.37
N TYR A 197 11.63 24.25 25.15
CA TYR A 197 11.13 24.81 26.40
C TYR A 197 10.99 26.33 26.31
N ASP A 198 10.05 26.90 27.06
CA ASP A 198 10.01 28.34 27.32
C ASP A 198 11.01 28.74 28.44
N ALA A 199 11.08 30.04 28.75
CA ALA A 199 11.95 30.56 29.79
C ALA A 199 11.57 30.09 31.22
N ALA A 200 10.33 29.63 31.41
CA ALA A 200 9.83 29.09 32.68
C ALA A 200 10.03 27.57 32.79
N GLY A 201 10.58 26.92 31.75
CA GLY A 201 10.82 25.47 31.70
C GLY A 201 9.61 24.65 31.27
N ASN A 202 8.54 25.25 30.76
CA ASN A 202 7.40 24.52 30.20
C ASN A 202 7.71 24.02 28.80
N ILE A 203 7.22 22.82 28.46
CA ILE A 203 7.35 22.24 27.13
C ILE A 203 6.47 23.02 26.13
N LEU A 204 7.09 23.67 25.16
CA LEU A 204 6.41 24.37 24.05
C LEU A 204 6.17 23.44 22.86
N LEU A 205 7.10 22.51 22.61
CA LEU A 205 7.03 21.59 21.49
C LEU A 205 7.74 20.29 21.86
N SER A 206 7.12 19.16 21.56
CA SER A 206 7.70 17.83 21.64
C SER A 206 7.43 17.12 20.32
N GLY A 207 8.46 16.66 19.63
CA GLY A 207 8.33 15.99 18.34
C GLY A 207 9.41 14.95 18.13
N VAL A 208 9.15 14.01 17.22
CA VAL A 208 10.11 12.98 16.82
C VAL A 208 10.54 13.30 15.38
N ASN A 209 11.83 13.23 15.10
CA ASN A 209 12.38 13.56 13.77
C ASN A 209 13.45 12.58 13.28
N GLY A 210 13.68 11.47 13.99
CA GLY A 210 14.66 10.44 13.63
C GLY A 210 16.13 10.85 13.73
N GLN A 211 16.47 12.10 14.04
CA GLN A 211 17.87 12.54 14.00
C GLN A 211 18.67 12.07 15.21
N GLY A 212 19.90 11.59 14.95
CA GLY A 212 20.87 11.25 15.99
C GLY A 212 20.67 9.88 16.65
N HIS A 213 19.75 9.06 16.15
CA HIS A 213 19.50 7.71 16.66
C HIS A 213 20.28 6.66 15.88
N GLN A 214 20.76 5.64 16.58
CA GLN A 214 21.49 4.52 15.97
C GLN A 214 20.51 3.41 15.66
N HIS A 215 20.46 2.99 14.39
CA HIS A 215 19.60 1.91 13.92
C HIS A 215 20.43 0.63 13.75
N SER A 216 19.84 -0.53 14.09
CA SER A 216 20.47 -1.83 13.86
C SER A 216 20.24 -2.29 12.42
N CYS A 217 20.91 -1.65 11.47
CA CYS A 217 20.81 -2.00 10.05
C CYS A 217 21.45 -3.36 9.73
N ARG A 218 20.87 -4.10 8.78
CA ARG A 218 21.55 -5.24 8.16
C ARG A 218 22.61 -4.73 7.18
N ASP A 219 23.80 -5.32 7.19
CA ASP A 219 24.87 -5.01 6.21
C ASP A 219 24.35 -5.19 4.78
N SER A 220 24.33 -4.13 3.97
CA SER A 220 23.84 -4.18 2.58
C SER A 220 24.95 -4.40 1.55
N THR A 221 26.22 -4.43 1.94
CA THR A 221 27.37 -4.44 1.02
C THR A 221 27.36 -5.65 0.10
N LEU A 222 27.10 -6.86 0.61
CA LEU A 222 27.04 -8.05 -0.24
C LEU A 222 25.87 -7.97 -1.24
N ALA A 223 24.72 -7.43 -0.83
CA ALA A 223 23.58 -7.25 -1.73
C ALA A 223 23.91 -6.26 -2.85
N TRP A 224 24.44 -5.09 -2.50
CA TRP A 224 24.89 -4.08 -3.46
C TRP A 224 25.90 -4.62 -4.46
N LYS A 225 26.95 -5.29 -3.95
CA LYS A 225 27.99 -5.87 -4.79
C LYS A 225 27.43 -6.90 -5.76
N THR A 226 26.60 -7.83 -5.27
CA THR A 226 26.03 -8.91 -6.09
C THR A 226 25.16 -8.35 -7.22
N VAL A 227 24.31 -7.36 -6.92
CA VAL A 227 23.44 -6.74 -7.93
C VAL A 227 24.25 -5.98 -8.97
N LEU A 228 25.24 -5.17 -8.56
CA LEU A 228 26.09 -4.43 -9.48
C LEU A 228 26.88 -5.35 -10.43
N GLU A 229 27.47 -6.43 -9.91
CA GLU A 229 28.19 -7.40 -10.75
C GLU A 229 27.23 -8.09 -11.74
N ALA A 230 25.98 -8.35 -11.34
CA ALA A 230 24.97 -8.98 -12.17
C ALA A 230 24.46 -8.10 -13.33
N GLU A 231 24.58 -6.77 -13.24
CA GLU A 231 24.23 -5.85 -14.33
C GLU A 231 25.17 -5.99 -15.54
N GLU A 232 26.45 -6.27 -15.29
CA GLU A 232 27.44 -6.51 -16.35
C GLU A 232 27.49 -7.99 -16.76
N ASN A 233 27.38 -8.89 -15.79
CA ASN A 233 27.49 -10.34 -15.98
C ASN A 233 26.30 -11.04 -15.29
N PRO A 234 25.17 -11.24 -15.99
CA PRO A 234 23.98 -11.84 -15.41
C PRO A 234 24.27 -13.16 -14.70
N VAL A 235 23.72 -13.33 -13.49
CA VAL A 235 23.87 -14.57 -12.71
C VAL A 235 23.16 -15.73 -13.42
N GLU A 236 23.81 -16.90 -13.42
CA GLU A 236 23.20 -18.14 -13.91
C GLU A 236 21.95 -18.50 -13.10
N SER A 237 21.06 -19.29 -13.70
CA SER A 237 19.89 -19.80 -12.99
C SER A 237 20.30 -20.60 -11.75
N PHE A 238 19.59 -20.40 -10.64
CA PHE A 238 19.84 -21.09 -9.38
C PHE A 238 18.53 -21.56 -8.75
N ASP A 239 18.62 -22.61 -7.92
CA ASP A 239 17.47 -23.10 -7.17
C ASP A 239 17.12 -22.14 -6.03
N TRP A 240 15.94 -21.53 -6.11
CA TRP A 240 15.41 -20.67 -5.05
C TRP A 240 14.43 -21.44 -4.17
N SER A 241 14.48 -21.16 -2.86
CA SER A 241 13.50 -21.63 -1.88
C SER A 241 12.93 -20.45 -1.08
N PRO A 242 11.70 -20.54 -0.56
CA PRO A 242 11.16 -19.54 0.36
C PRO A 242 12.13 -19.22 1.50
N GLY A 243 12.34 -17.92 1.76
CA GLY A 243 13.30 -17.44 2.75
C GLY A 243 14.76 -17.35 2.29
N ALA A 244 15.09 -17.74 1.05
CA ALA A 244 16.41 -17.53 0.49
C ALA A 244 16.75 -16.03 0.41
N THR A 245 18.00 -15.69 0.72
CA THR A 245 18.53 -14.33 0.70
C THR A 245 19.79 -14.28 -0.17
N ILE A 246 20.21 -13.08 -0.61
CA ILE A 246 21.50 -12.91 -1.30
C ILE A 246 22.65 -13.51 -0.46
N ARG A 247 22.59 -13.38 0.87
CA ARG A 247 23.60 -13.95 1.78
C ARG A 247 23.59 -15.47 1.81
N SER A 248 22.42 -16.10 1.79
CA SER A 248 22.33 -17.56 1.82
C SER A 248 22.73 -18.19 0.49
N VAL A 249 22.54 -17.48 -0.64
CA VAL A 249 22.82 -17.99 -1.99
C VAL A 249 24.23 -17.63 -2.46
N PHE A 250 24.64 -16.37 -2.28
CA PHE A 250 25.91 -15.82 -2.81
C PHE A 250 26.92 -15.46 -1.73
N GLY A 251 26.56 -15.60 -0.45
CA GLY A 251 27.50 -15.38 0.65
C GLY A 251 28.59 -16.46 0.67
N ARG A 252 29.82 -16.04 0.94
CA ARG A 252 30.90 -16.99 1.26
C ARG A 252 30.59 -17.62 2.62
N ARG A 253 30.63 -18.96 2.67
CA ARG A 253 30.59 -19.71 3.95
C ARG A 253 31.91 -19.57 4.68
#